data_AF-A0A3L6JFV0-F1
#
_entry.id   AF-A0A3L6JFV0-F1
#
_cell.length_a   1.000
_cell.length_b   1.000
_cell.length_c   1.000
_cell.angle_alpha   90.00
_cell.angle_beta   90.00
_cell.angle_gamma   90.00
#
_symmetry.space_group_name_H-M   'P 1'
#
loop_
_entity.id
_entity.type
_entity.pdbx_description
1 polymer ?
#
loop_
_entity_poly.entity_id
_entity_poly.type
_entity_poly.pdbx_seq_one_letter_code
_entity_poly.pdbx_strand_id
1 'polypeptide(L)'
;MVGTRLVEIDMLRIVSILIVVIMIHVPLNYAYNFYNDLDQFGVFIVNNVGIYAAMGSFVFASGFGLYLNPSNREINSTKKILTFLKKRVLRIFPLYWCALVLFLFFLDYLRIDSFYLLAHVLGLQIVVAPEFGPPILTLWFIGVIILYYLTYVILNLVGSIKRIIPVSVAVLFFFVMLNGV
;
A
#
# COMPACT_ATOMS: atom_id res chain seq x y z
N MET A 1 -25.00 -18.61 4.69
CA MET A 1 -23.75 -18.89 3.98
C MET A 1 -22.59 -18.37 4.81
N VAL A 2 -21.84 -19.26 5.45
CA VAL A 2 -20.62 -18.93 6.18
C VAL A 2 -19.66 -18.28 5.17
N GLY A 3 -19.22 -17.05 5.45
CA GLY A 3 -18.33 -16.31 4.56
C GLY A 3 -17.03 -17.10 4.37
N THR A 4 -16.89 -17.73 3.21
CA THR A 4 -15.74 -18.54 2.87
C THR A 4 -14.55 -17.61 2.69
N ARG A 5 -13.79 -17.47 3.79
CA ARG A 5 -12.44 -16.95 3.77
C ARG A 5 -11.64 -17.81 2.79
N LEU A 6 -11.24 -17.21 1.67
CA LEU A 6 -10.39 -17.87 0.68
C LEU A 6 -8.97 -17.89 1.22
N VAL A 7 -8.56 -19.05 1.74
CA VAL A 7 -7.24 -19.26 2.35
C VAL A 7 -6.14 -19.00 1.32
N GLU A 8 -6.39 -19.30 0.06
CA GLU A 8 -5.49 -19.09 -1.06
C GLU A 8 -5.16 -17.60 -1.24
N ILE A 9 -6.16 -16.72 -1.08
CA ILE A 9 -5.97 -15.26 -1.15
C ILE A 9 -5.20 -14.74 0.06
N ASP A 10 -5.35 -15.37 1.24
CA ASP A 10 -4.52 -15.05 2.41
C ASP A 10 -3.08 -15.52 2.23
N MET A 11 -2.86 -16.75 1.75
CA MET A 11 -1.54 -17.30 1.46
C MET A 11 -0.81 -16.45 0.43
N LEU A 12 -1.48 -16.08 -0.67
CA LEU A 12 -0.91 -15.22 -1.70
C LEU A 12 -0.44 -13.89 -1.13
N ARG A 13 -1.24 -13.26 -0.24
CA ARG A 13 -0.84 -12.01 0.43
C ARG A 13 0.38 -12.20 1.33
N ILE A 14 0.40 -13.26 2.13
CA ILE A 14 1.49 -13.56 3.06
C ILE A 14 2.79 -13.81 2.27
N VAL A 15 2.74 -14.68 1.26
CA VAL A 15 3.91 -14.97 0.41
C VAL A 15 4.40 -13.71 -0.29
N SER A 16 3.48 -12.93 -0.87
CA SER A 16 3.83 -11.69 -1.58
C SER A 16 4.54 -10.68 -0.68
N ILE A 17 4.01 -10.43 0.54
CA ILE A 17 4.65 -9.46 1.44
C ILE A 17 5.98 -9.99 1.98
N LEU A 18 6.11 -11.31 2.19
CA LEU A 18 7.38 -11.91 2.61
C LEU A 18 8.45 -11.76 1.52
N ILE A 19 8.11 -11.98 0.24
CA ILE A 19 9.03 -11.73 -0.88
C ILE A 19 9.51 -10.28 -0.86
N VAL A 20 8.59 -9.32 -0.76
CA VAL A 20 8.93 -7.89 -0.73
C VAL A 20 9.83 -7.55 0.45
N VAL A 21 9.48 -8.01 1.66
CA VAL A 21 10.25 -7.71 2.88
C VAL A 21 11.64 -8.35 2.82
N ILE A 22 11.73 -9.63 2.48
CA ILE A 22 13.01 -10.37 2.47
C ILE A 22 13.93 -9.85 1.37
N MET A 23 13.41 -9.61 0.16
CA MET A 23 14.23 -9.28 -1.00
C MET A 23 14.59 -7.79 -1.11
N ILE A 24 13.80 -6.88 -0.52
CA ILE A 24 14.03 -5.43 -0.60
C ILE A 24 14.47 -4.84 0.75
N HIS A 25 13.85 -5.27 1.85
CA HIS A 25 13.96 -4.56 3.13
C HIS A 25 14.86 -5.24 4.16
N VAL A 26 15.34 -6.47 3.89
CA VAL A 26 16.40 -7.13 4.66
C VAL A 26 17.72 -7.19 3.86
N PRO A 27 18.34 -6.03 3.54
CA PRO A 27 19.59 -6.00 2.78
C PRO A 27 20.84 -6.38 3.59
N LEU A 28 20.72 -6.62 4.91
CA LEU A 28 21.83 -7.09 5.74
C LEU A 28 22.07 -8.60 5.52
N ASN A 29 22.93 -8.93 4.56
CA ASN A 29 23.59 -10.22 4.32
C ASN A 29 22.76 -11.44 3.87
N TYR A 30 21.43 -11.45 3.96
CA TYR A 30 20.64 -12.63 3.56
C TYR A 30 20.25 -12.66 2.08
N ALA A 31 19.72 -11.57 1.54
CA ALA A 31 19.43 -11.47 0.10
C ALA A 31 20.71 -11.18 -0.72
N TYR A 32 21.73 -10.56 -0.11
CA TYR A 32 22.99 -10.21 -0.79
C TYR A 32 23.71 -11.44 -1.36
N ASN A 33 23.81 -12.53 -0.59
CA ASN A 33 24.37 -13.80 -1.09
C ASN A 33 23.52 -14.39 -2.22
N PHE A 34 22.19 -14.32 -2.12
CA PHE A 34 21.29 -14.76 -3.18
C PHE A 34 21.50 -13.96 -4.48
N TYR A 35 21.73 -12.66 -4.40
CA TYR A 35 22.00 -11.83 -5.57
C TYR A 35 23.41 -12.03 -6.16
N ASN A 36 24.42 -12.35 -5.34
CA ASN A 36 25.79 -12.58 -5.82
C ASN A 36 25.93 -13.83 -6.68
N ASP A 37 25.09 -14.84 -6.46
CA ASP A 37 25.07 -16.08 -7.23
C ASP A 37 24.30 -15.94 -8.57
N LEU A 38 23.66 -14.78 -8.80
CA LEU A 38 22.89 -14.49 -10.01
C LEU A 38 23.72 -13.69 -11.02
N ASP A 39 23.57 -14.01 -12.29
CA ASP A 39 24.03 -13.15 -13.37
C ASP A 39 23.13 -11.89 -13.51
N GLN A 40 23.55 -10.93 -14.34
CA GLN A 40 22.80 -9.68 -14.52
C GLN A 40 21.35 -9.92 -14.98
N PHE A 41 21.11 -10.98 -15.77
CA PHE A 41 19.77 -11.36 -16.19
C PHE A 41 18.93 -11.93 -15.03
N GLY A 42 19.51 -12.79 -14.20
CA GLY A 42 18.89 -13.32 -12.99
C GLY A 42 18.52 -12.22 -11.99
N VAL A 43 19.42 -11.26 -11.77
CA VAL A 43 19.15 -10.06 -10.95
C VAL A 43 17.99 -9.26 -11.55
N PHE A 44 17.96 -9.07 -12.87
CA PHE A 44 16.86 -8.38 -13.54
C PHE A 44 15.52 -9.09 -13.34
N ILE A 45 15.46 -10.41 -13.52
CA ILE A 45 14.23 -11.20 -13.34
C ILE A 45 13.73 -11.12 -11.90
N VAL A 46 14.61 -11.31 -10.92
CA VAL A 46 14.22 -11.27 -9.50
C VAL A 46 13.72 -9.88 -9.11
N ASN A 47 14.50 -8.83 -9.41
CA ASN A 47 14.17 -7.47 -8.98
C ASN A 47 12.99 -6.87 -9.74
N ASN A 48 12.88 -7.09 -11.05
CA ASN A 48 11.85 -6.43 -11.85
C ASN A 48 10.62 -7.31 -12.02
N VAL A 49 10.78 -8.61 -12.30
CA VAL A 49 9.61 -9.47 -12.52
C VAL A 49 9.09 -9.99 -11.18
N GLY A 50 9.96 -10.57 -10.35
CA GLY A 50 9.57 -11.21 -9.09
C GLY A 50 8.98 -10.22 -8.08
N ILE A 51 9.72 -9.16 -7.77
CA ILE A 51 9.32 -8.20 -6.74
C ILE A 51 8.10 -7.38 -7.16
N TYR A 52 8.05 -6.82 -8.38
CA TYR A 52 6.88 -6.07 -8.82
C TYR A 52 5.64 -6.97 -8.98
N ALA A 53 5.80 -8.21 -9.42
CA ALA A 53 4.69 -9.17 -9.43
C ALA A 53 4.21 -9.49 -8.01
N ALA A 54 5.11 -9.64 -7.04
CA ALA A 54 4.75 -9.85 -5.64
C ALA A 54 4.02 -8.62 -5.06
N MET A 55 4.52 -7.40 -5.28
CA MET A 55 3.85 -6.17 -4.86
C MET A 55 2.45 -6.05 -5.49
N GLY A 56 2.34 -6.26 -6.81
CA GLY A 56 1.07 -6.24 -7.52
C GLY A 56 0.09 -7.29 -7.00
N SER A 57 0.57 -8.51 -6.76
CA SER A 57 -0.21 -9.60 -6.19
C SER A 57 -0.71 -9.27 -4.79
N PHE A 58 0.14 -8.68 -3.94
CA PHE A 58 -0.25 -8.24 -2.61
C PHE A 58 -1.37 -7.20 -2.67
N VAL A 59 -1.22 -6.17 -3.50
CA VAL A 59 -2.19 -5.08 -3.65
C VAL A 59 -3.51 -5.62 -4.19
N PHE A 60 -3.47 -6.41 -5.26
CA PHE A 60 -4.64 -7.02 -5.87
C PHE A 60 -5.37 -7.93 -4.88
N ALA A 61 -4.69 -8.89 -4.26
CA ALA A 61 -5.29 -9.83 -3.33
C ALA A 61 -5.84 -9.13 -2.08
N SER A 62 -5.21 -8.04 -1.64
CA SER A 62 -5.72 -7.20 -0.54
C SER A 62 -7.00 -6.48 -0.94
N GLY A 63 -7.04 -5.84 -2.10
CA GLY A 63 -8.23 -5.18 -2.63
C GLY A 63 -9.38 -6.15 -2.90
N PHE A 64 -9.10 -7.29 -3.52
CA PHE A 64 -10.07 -8.35 -3.75
C PHE A 64 -10.60 -8.92 -2.44
N GLY A 65 -9.74 -9.11 -1.43
CA GLY A 65 -10.14 -9.50 -0.08
C GLY A 65 -11.08 -8.49 0.59
N LEU A 66 -10.96 -7.19 0.30
CA LEU A 66 -11.93 -6.18 0.76
C LEU A 66 -13.30 -6.48 0.18
N TYR A 67 -13.38 -6.73 -1.13
CA TYR A 67 -14.62 -7.04 -1.84
C TYR A 67 -15.25 -8.36 -1.40
N LEU A 68 -14.44 -9.40 -1.12
CA LEU A 68 -14.97 -10.69 -0.67
C LEU A 68 -15.66 -10.61 0.70
N ASN A 69 -15.24 -9.69 1.56
CA ASN A 69 -15.86 -9.51 2.86
C ASN A 69 -17.26 -8.88 2.71
N PRO A 70 -18.34 -9.60 3.09
CA PRO A 70 -19.71 -9.11 2.93
C PRO A 70 -19.96 -7.77 3.65
N SER A 71 -19.29 -7.52 4.79
CA SER A 71 -19.44 -6.26 5.53
C SER A 71 -18.94 -5.04 4.76
N ASN A 72 -18.13 -5.24 3.72
CA ASN A 72 -17.51 -4.19 2.93
C ASN A 72 -18.10 -4.07 1.51
N ARG A 73 -19.01 -4.97 1.09
CA ARG A 73 -19.57 -4.96 -0.28
C ARG A 73 -20.53 -3.80 -0.53
N GLU A 74 -21.22 -3.33 0.50
CA GLU A 74 -22.28 -2.32 0.39
C GLU A 74 -22.07 -1.18 1.39
N ILE A 75 -21.02 -0.40 1.16
CA ILE A 75 -20.72 0.85 1.85
C ILE A 75 -21.57 1.96 1.22
N ASN A 76 -22.85 1.96 1.56
CA ASN A 76 -23.87 2.86 1.00
C ASN A 76 -24.33 3.97 1.95
N SER A 77 -23.65 4.17 3.08
CA SER A 77 -23.98 5.23 4.03
C SER A 77 -22.73 5.79 4.70
N THR A 78 -22.79 7.07 5.08
CA THR A 78 -21.71 7.77 5.79
C THR A 78 -21.26 7.02 7.04
N LYS A 79 -22.20 6.43 7.79
CA LYS A 79 -21.90 5.62 8.98
C LYS A 79 -21.06 4.39 8.63
N LYS A 80 -21.39 3.68 7.54
CA LYS A 80 -20.61 2.53 7.07
C LYS A 80 -19.22 2.94 6.57
N ILE A 81 -19.12 4.06 5.84
CA ILE A 81 -17.82 4.62 5.40
C ILE A 81 -16.93 4.90 6.60
N LEU A 82 -17.45 5.65 7.58
CA LEU A 82 -16.69 6.01 8.77
C LEU A 82 -16.27 4.77 9.57
N THR A 83 -17.16 3.79 9.72
CA THR A 83 -16.84 2.52 10.39
C THR A 83 -15.73 1.76 9.64
N PHE A 84 -15.80 1.71 8.30
CA PHE A 84 -14.81 1.07 7.45
C PHE A 84 -13.42 1.73 7.57
N LEU A 85 -13.36 3.06 7.50
CA LEU A 85 -12.12 3.83 7.59
C LEU A 85 -11.55 3.78 9.01
N LYS A 86 -12.37 4.02 10.04
CA LYS A 86 -11.95 3.99 11.46
C LYS A 86 -11.30 2.67 11.83
N LYS A 87 -11.89 1.53 11.43
CA LYS A 87 -11.32 0.20 11.70
C LYS A 87 -9.91 0.02 11.13
N ARG A 88 -9.64 0.61 9.96
CA ARG A 88 -8.35 0.49 9.27
C ARG A 88 -7.32 1.46 9.82
N VAL A 89 -7.73 2.70 10.06
CA VAL A 89 -6.88 3.72 10.68
C VAL A 89 -6.41 3.23 12.06
N LEU A 90 -7.32 2.76 12.91
CA LEU A 90 -6.96 2.25 14.24
C LEU A 90 -6.08 1.00 14.22
N ARG A 91 -6.10 0.23 13.12
CA ARG A 91 -5.23 -0.95 12.97
C ARG A 91 -3.83 -0.58 12.48
N ILE A 92 -3.71 0.41 11.61
CA ILE A 92 -2.47 0.73 10.90
C ILE A 92 -1.70 1.84 11.61
N PHE A 93 -2.37 2.94 11.96
CA PHE A 93 -1.71 4.16 12.43
C PHE A 93 -0.95 4.00 13.74
N PRO A 94 -1.42 3.26 14.76
CA PRO A 94 -0.65 3.11 15.99
C PRO A 94 0.74 2.51 15.75
N LEU A 95 0.82 1.41 14.99
CA LEU A 95 2.10 0.78 14.64
C LEU A 95 2.92 1.65 13.69
N TYR A 96 2.26 2.31 12.73
CA TYR A 96 2.93 3.19 11.79
C TYR A 96 3.53 4.42 12.47
N TRP A 97 2.87 5.03 13.46
CA TRP A 97 3.44 6.16 14.21
C TRP A 97 4.63 5.72 15.05
N CYS A 98 4.59 4.53 15.66
CA CYS A 98 5.77 3.98 16.30
C CYS A 98 6.93 3.84 15.29
N ALA A 99 6.66 3.29 14.11
CA ALA A 99 7.67 3.17 13.05
C ALA A 99 8.17 4.54 12.58
N LEU A 100 7.29 5.53 12.39
CA LEU A 100 7.66 6.89 12.01
C LEU A 100 8.62 7.50 13.04
N VAL A 101 8.30 7.41 14.33
CA VAL A 101 9.19 7.89 15.40
C VAL A 101 10.55 7.20 15.33
N LEU A 102 10.57 5.87 15.20
CA LEU A 102 11.83 5.12 15.07
C LEU A 102 12.65 5.60 13.86
N PHE A 103 12.01 5.81 12.71
CA PHE A 103 12.70 6.30 11.51
C PHE A 103 13.24 7.72 11.70
N LEU A 104 12.49 8.61 12.36
CA LEU A 104 12.94 9.97 12.66
C LEU A 104 14.23 9.97 13.50
N PHE A 105 14.30 9.13 14.54
CA PHE A 105 15.45 9.12 15.46
C PHE A 105 16.63 8.26 14.97
N PHE A 106 16.38 7.09 14.39
CA PHE A 106 17.42 6.12 14.05
C PHE A 106 17.97 6.26 12.62
N LEU A 107 17.23 6.91 11.71
CA LEU A 107 17.63 7.12 10.31
C LEU A 107 17.84 8.60 9.96
N ASP A 108 18.03 9.45 10.98
CA ASP A 108 18.39 10.87 10.86
C ASP A 108 17.42 11.73 10.03
N TYR A 109 16.12 11.43 10.09
CA TYR A 109 15.06 12.25 9.48
C TYR A 109 14.59 13.41 10.38
N LEU A 110 15.40 13.84 11.36
CA LEU A 110 15.01 14.89 12.33
C LEU A 110 14.81 16.28 11.69
N ARG A 111 15.37 16.51 10.49
CA ARG A 111 15.23 17.76 9.74
C ARG A 111 14.11 17.74 8.69
N ILE A 112 13.16 16.81 8.84
CA ILE A 112 11.99 16.71 7.97
C ILE A 112 11.15 18.00 7.99
N ASP A 113 10.63 18.40 6.83
CA ASP A 113 9.70 19.53 6.74
C ASP A 113 8.45 19.28 7.61
N SER A 114 7.94 20.33 8.26
CA SER A 114 6.81 20.21 9.19
C SER A 114 5.51 19.82 8.48
N PHE A 115 5.28 20.30 7.26
CA PHE A 115 4.12 19.91 6.46
C PHE A 115 4.26 18.47 5.96
N TYR A 116 5.48 18.05 5.59
CA TYR A 116 5.74 16.66 5.24
C TYR A 116 5.53 15.71 6.42
N LEU A 117 5.98 16.09 7.62
CA LEU A 117 5.74 15.33 8.85
C LEU A 117 4.24 15.24 9.18
N LEU A 118 3.49 16.34 9.02
CA LEU A 118 2.04 16.33 9.18
C LEU A 118 1.37 15.39 8.16
N ALA A 119 1.81 15.43 6.90
CA ALA A 119 1.32 14.52 5.87
C ALA A 119 1.62 13.06 6.24
N HIS A 120 2.80 12.77 6.79
CA HIS A 120 3.13 11.46 7.35
C HIS A 120 2.16 11.07 8.47
N VAL A 121 1.92 11.93 9.46
CA VAL A 121 1.01 11.64 10.59
C VAL A 121 -0.41 11.30 10.12
N LEU A 122 -0.86 11.93 9.03
CA LEU A 122 -2.18 11.71 8.41
C LEU A 122 -2.22 10.58 7.37
N GLY A 123 -1.08 9.98 7.00
CA GLY A 123 -1.02 8.97 5.94
C GLY A 123 -1.18 9.54 4.53
N LEU A 124 -0.85 10.82 4.33
CA LEU A 124 -0.96 11.57 3.07
C LEU A 124 0.39 11.88 2.41
N GLN A 125 1.50 11.35 2.94
CA GLN A 125 2.86 11.63 2.49
C GLN A 125 3.09 11.36 1.00
N ILE A 126 2.37 10.40 0.39
CA ILE A 126 2.52 10.06 -1.03
C ILE A 126 1.88 11.09 -1.96
N VAL A 127 0.95 11.90 -1.46
CA VAL A 127 0.27 12.94 -2.25
C VAL A 127 1.12 14.20 -2.35
N VAL A 128 1.91 14.47 -1.30
CA VAL A 128 2.74 15.68 -1.19
C VAL A 128 4.20 15.43 -1.57
N ALA A 129 4.58 14.16 -1.81
CA ALA A 129 5.88 13.81 -2.36
C ALA A 129 5.90 14.01 -3.89
N PRO A 130 7.05 14.37 -4.49
CA PRO A 130 8.33 14.65 -3.84
C PRO A 130 8.49 16.10 -3.34
N GLU A 131 7.51 16.98 -3.57
CA GLU A 131 7.60 18.44 -3.33
C GLU A 131 8.08 18.80 -1.92
N PHE A 132 7.49 18.17 -0.89
CA PHE A 132 7.84 18.45 0.51
C PHE A 132 8.88 17.49 1.09
N GLY A 133 9.33 16.50 0.31
CA GLY A 133 10.32 15.52 0.74
C GLY A 133 10.24 14.20 -0.02
N PRO A 134 11.37 13.47 -0.13
CA PRO A 134 11.37 12.14 -0.74
C PRO A 134 10.61 11.13 0.14
N PRO A 135 9.94 10.13 -0.46
CA PRO A 135 9.27 9.08 0.30
C PRO A 135 10.24 8.37 1.27
N ILE A 136 9.91 8.37 2.57
CA ILE A 136 10.70 7.62 3.56
C ILE A 136 10.63 6.12 3.25
N LEU A 137 11.80 5.46 3.23
CA LEU A 137 11.95 4.04 2.93
C LEU A 137 10.96 3.21 3.75
N THR A 138 10.29 2.25 3.11
CA THR A 138 9.21 1.40 3.67
C THR A 138 7.92 2.11 4.11
N LEU A 139 8.00 3.34 4.64
CA LEU A 139 6.86 4.07 5.21
C LEU A 139 5.96 4.68 4.14
N TRP A 140 6.48 4.94 2.94
CA TRP A 140 5.70 5.43 1.79
C TRP A 140 4.50 4.54 1.47
N PHE A 141 4.63 3.23 1.70
CA PHE A 141 3.60 2.23 1.44
C PHE A 141 2.31 2.45 2.25
N ILE A 142 2.42 3.03 3.45
CA ILE A 142 1.23 3.35 4.25
C ILE A 142 0.35 4.38 3.53
N GLY A 143 0.95 5.42 2.96
CA GLY A 143 0.22 6.42 2.18
C GLY A 143 -0.53 5.79 1.01
N VAL A 144 0.12 4.87 0.30
CA VAL A 144 -0.49 4.12 -0.81
C VAL A 144 -1.69 3.28 -0.35
N ILE A 145 -1.58 2.55 0.77
CA ILE A 145 -2.71 1.78 1.31
C ILE A 145 -3.90 2.67 1.66
N ILE A 146 -3.66 3.84 2.25
CA ILE A 146 -4.74 4.78 2.59
C ILE A 146 -5.44 5.27 1.33
N LEU A 147 -4.69 5.62 0.28
CA LEU A 147 -5.27 5.96 -1.02
C LEU A 147 -6.11 4.81 -1.58
N TYR A 148 -5.64 3.56 -1.53
CA TYR A 148 -6.43 2.42 -1.99
C TYR A 148 -7.70 2.18 -1.19
N TYR A 149 -7.71 2.45 0.12
CA TYR A 149 -8.95 2.40 0.89
C TYR A 149 -9.92 3.51 0.50
N LEU A 150 -9.44 4.71 0.19
CA LEU A 150 -10.27 5.80 -0.32
C LEU A 150 -10.82 5.46 -1.71
N THR A 151 -9.98 4.95 -2.61
CA THR A 151 -10.41 4.45 -3.92
C THR A 151 -11.48 3.37 -3.77
N TYR A 152 -11.29 2.40 -2.87
CA TYR A 152 -12.29 1.36 -2.63
C TYR A 152 -13.64 1.95 -2.19
N VAL A 153 -13.65 2.96 -1.30
CA VAL A 153 -14.88 3.66 -0.89
C VAL A 153 -15.53 4.36 -2.08
N ILE A 154 -14.75 5.10 -2.88
CA ILE A 154 -15.26 5.81 -4.07
C ILE A 154 -15.91 4.81 -5.05
N LEU A 155 -15.23 3.70 -5.36
CA LEU A 155 -15.76 2.68 -6.26
C LEU A 155 -17.03 2.02 -5.71
N ASN A 156 -17.14 1.86 -4.39
CA ASN A 156 -18.33 1.31 -3.77
C ASN A 156 -19.53 2.27 -3.86
N LEU A 157 -19.30 3.58 -3.72
CA LEU A 157 -20.33 4.61 -3.87
C LEU A 157 -20.87 4.73 -5.30
N VAL A 158 -20.05 4.39 -6.30
CA VAL A 158 -20.46 4.37 -7.71
C VAL A 158 -21.48 3.26 -8.00
N GLY A 159 -21.40 2.13 -7.28
CA GLY A 159 -22.41 1.06 -7.24
C GLY A 159 -22.64 0.25 -8.53
N SER A 160 -22.10 0.67 -9.68
CA SER A 160 -22.31 0.01 -10.98
C SER A 160 -20.99 -0.35 -11.66
N ILE A 161 -20.84 -1.61 -12.06
CA ILE A 161 -19.61 -2.11 -12.70
C ILE A 161 -19.27 -1.36 -14.00
N LYS A 162 -20.29 -0.93 -14.76
CA LYS A 162 -20.12 -0.12 -15.98
C LYS A 162 -19.50 1.25 -15.70
N ARG A 163 -19.69 1.77 -14.48
CA ARG A 163 -19.13 3.06 -14.02
C ARG A 163 -17.84 2.88 -13.23
N ILE A 164 -17.63 1.73 -12.58
CA ILE A 164 -16.41 1.44 -11.81
C ILE A 164 -15.17 1.50 -12.71
N ILE A 165 -15.23 0.91 -13.91
CA ILE A 165 -14.08 0.89 -14.84
C ILE A 165 -13.64 2.33 -15.22
N PRO A 166 -14.51 3.20 -15.78
CA PRO A 166 -14.08 4.56 -16.14
C PRO A 166 -13.67 5.39 -14.91
N VAL A 167 -14.32 5.21 -13.76
CA VAL A 167 -13.90 5.90 -12.52
C VAL A 167 -12.52 5.44 -12.05
N SER A 168 -12.21 4.14 -12.15
CA SER A 168 -10.89 3.61 -11.81
C SER A 168 -9.81 4.20 -12.72
N VAL A 169 -10.07 4.28 -14.03
CA VAL A 169 -9.17 4.93 -15.00
C VAL A 169 -9.00 6.41 -14.66
N ALA A 170 -10.08 7.13 -14.34
CA ALA A 170 -10.00 8.54 -13.96
C ALA A 170 -9.18 8.77 -12.68
N VAL A 171 -9.35 7.93 -11.65
CA VAL A 171 -8.55 7.99 -10.42
C VAL A 171 -7.08 7.72 -10.70
N LEU A 172 -6.76 6.71 -11.53
CA LEU A 172 -5.38 6.42 -11.92
C LEU A 172 -4.78 7.58 -12.71
N PHE A 173 -5.51 8.12 -13.68
CA PHE A 173 -5.07 9.26 -14.48
C PHE A 173 -4.84 10.51 -13.62
N PHE A 174 -5.72 10.78 -12.66
CA PHE A 174 -5.54 11.86 -11.69
C PHE A 174 -4.22 11.72 -10.91
N PHE A 175 -3.89 10.52 -10.42
CA PHE A 175 -2.61 10.29 -9.74
C PHE A 175 -1.40 10.40 -10.67
N VAL A 176 -1.51 9.99 -11.93
CA VAL A 176 -0.44 10.17 -12.93
C VAL A 176 -0.18 11.67 -13.16
N MET A 177 -1.23 12.46 -13.37
CA MET A 177 -1.11 13.90 -13.58
C MET A 177 -0.53 14.64 -12.36
N LEU A 178 -0.91 14.23 -11.15
CA LEU A 178 -0.35 14.79 -9.91
C LEU A 178 1.15 14.51 -9.74
N ASN A 179 1.65 13.39 -10.27
CA ASN A 179 3.05 13.00 -10.16
C ASN A 179 3.92 13.49 -11.34
N GLY A 180 3.38 14.34 -12.22
CA GLY A 180 4.17 15.11 -13.18
C GLY A 180 5.00 14.29 -14.17
N VAL A 181 4.40 13.27 -14.81
CA VAL A 181 4.92 12.75 -16.10
C VAL A 181 4.43 13.62 -17.24
#